data_AF-A4HUM1-F1
#
_entry.id   AF-A4HUM1-F1
#
_cell.length_a   1.000
_cell.length_b   1.000
_cell.length_c   1.000
_cell.angle_alpha   90.00
_cell.angle_beta   90.00
_cell.angle_gamma   90.00
#
_symmetry.space_group_name_H-M   'P 1'
#
loop_
_entity.id
_entity.type
_entity.pdbx_description
1 polymer ?
#
loop_
_entity_poly.entity_id
_entity_poly.type
_entity_poly.pdbx_seq_one_letter_code
_entity_poly.pdbx_strand_id
1 'polypeptide(L)'
;MQAVLTHIHKANVKALVLSRMNIAMVVLDGIAMLMLIVTWALSVKREQGGVLARYAAGIIGFVLLAITMMLSILVQRLQPRLSILYAHQVMAVLTLILSSLSMGMNDVVVDLCNRGKQVDKTQCGSHIAETIAEVIIALTMVFGFGSSQQRIVTFIDKGILDGIKGRSNAGGLTQLP
;
A
#
# COMPACT_ATOMS: atom_id res chain seq x y z
N MET A 1 25.00 -26.43 -13.71
CA MET A 1 24.14 -26.44 -12.49
C MET A 1 24.34 -25.21 -11.60
N GLN A 2 25.57 -24.73 -11.39
CA GLN A 2 25.86 -23.58 -10.49
C GLN A 2 25.09 -22.29 -10.85
N ALA A 3 24.96 -21.96 -12.14
CA ALA A 3 24.18 -20.81 -12.60
C ALA A 3 22.68 -20.90 -12.28
N VAL A 4 22.10 -22.11 -12.27
CA VAL A 4 20.68 -22.30 -11.93
C VAL A 4 20.48 -22.12 -10.42
N LEU A 5 21.40 -22.64 -9.60
CA LEU A 5 21.41 -22.46 -8.15
C LEU A 5 21.52 -20.98 -7.76
N THR A 6 22.38 -20.20 -8.40
CA THR A 6 22.52 -18.76 -8.11
C THR A 6 21.26 -17.99 -8.49
N HIS A 7 20.60 -18.33 -9.61
CA HIS A 7 19.32 -17.74 -9.99
C HIS A 7 18.21 -18.04 -8.99
N ILE A 8 18.08 -19.30 -8.54
CA ILE A 8 17.08 -19.70 -7.53
C ILE A 8 17.36 -18.97 -6.20
N HIS A 9 18.62 -18.92 -5.78
CA HIS A 9 19.01 -18.23 -4.56
C HIS A 9 18.67 -16.74 -4.61
N LYS A 10 19.00 -16.05 -5.71
CA LYS A 10 18.69 -14.62 -5.92
C LYS A 10 17.18 -14.36 -5.90
N ALA A 11 16.38 -15.23 -6.53
CA ALA A 11 14.93 -15.12 -6.52
C ALA A 11 14.35 -15.29 -5.10
N ASN A 12 14.83 -16.27 -4.34
CA ASN A 12 14.40 -16.52 -2.97
C ASN A 12 14.77 -15.36 -2.03
N VAL A 13 15.99 -14.82 -2.14
CA VAL A 13 16.42 -13.65 -1.36
C VAL A 13 15.54 -12.44 -1.69
N LYS A 14 15.27 -12.19 -2.98
CA LYS A 14 14.39 -11.10 -3.40
C LYS A 14 12.97 -11.25 -2.82
N ALA A 15 12.40 -12.45 -2.86
CA ALA A 15 11.08 -12.74 -2.28
C ALA A 15 11.06 -12.50 -0.76
N LEU A 16 12.11 -12.92 -0.06
CA LEU A 16 12.23 -12.72 1.39
C LEU A 16 12.34 -11.23 1.75
N VAL A 17 13.16 -10.46 1.02
CA VAL A 17 13.28 -9.01 1.19
C VAL A 17 11.94 -8.32 0.95
N LEU A 18 11.26 -8.65 -0.15
CA LEU A 18 9.93 -8.10 -0.45
C LEU A 18 8.89 -8.46 0.61
N SER A 19 8.99 -9.64 1.23
CA SER A 19 8.12 -10.03 2.33
C SER A 19 8.39 -9.19 3.58
N ARG A 20 9.66 -8.98 3.95
CA ARG A 20 10.06 -8.16 5.11
C ARG A 20 9.69 -6.70 4.93
N MET A 21 9.91 -6.13 3.75
CA MET A 21 9.49 -4.78 3.42
C MET A 21 7.98 -4.61 3.57
N ASN A 22 7.18 -5.57 3.08
CA ASN A 22 5.73 -5.49 3.22
C ASN A 22 5.26 -5.51 4.68
N ILE A 23 5.95 -6.23 5.58
CA ILE A 23 5.65 -6.19 7.02
C ILE A 23 5.94 -4.79 7.58
N ALA A 24 7.10 -4.23 7.25
CA ALA A 24 7.46 -2.88 7.70
C ALA A 24 6.45 -1.83 7.21
N MET A 25 5.99 -1.93 5.96
CA MET A 25 4.96 -1.02 5.42
C MET A 25 3.64 -1.15 6.16
N VAL A 26 3.16 -2.37 6.44
CA VAL A 26 1.93 -2.58 7.24
C VAL A 26 2.06 -1.98 8.65
N VAL A 27 3.24 -2.05 9.27
CA VAL A 27 3.49 -1.42 10.58
C VAL A 27 3.43 0.11 10.47
N LEU A 28 4.07 0.69 9.45
CA LEU A 28 4.02 2.13 9.20
C LEU A 28 2.59 2.62 8.92
N ASP A 29 1.81 1.88 8.12
CA ASP A 29 0.41 2.17 7.87
C ASP A 29 -0.43 2.11 9.15
N GLY A 30 -0.16 1.14 10.02
CA GLY A 30 -0.80 1.06 11.34
C GLY A 30 -0.51 2.28 12.23
N ILE A 31 0.73 2.78 12.22
CA ILE A 31 1.09 4.02 12.92
C ILE A 31 0.36 5.22 12.32
N ALA A 32 0.35 5.34 10.99
CA ALA A 32 -0.33 6.43 10.30
C ALA A 32 -1.84 6.42 10.55
N MET A 33 -2.49 5.24 10.57
CA MET A 33 -3.90 5.10 10.94
C MET A 33 -4.17 5.61 12.36
N LEU A 34 -3.32 5.25 13.33
CA LEU A 34 -3.47 5.74 14.71
C LEU A 34 -3.30 7.27 14.79
N MET A 35 -2.34 7.83 14.04
CA MET A 35 -2.17 9.27 13.95
C MET A 35 -3.44 9.95 13.41
N LEU A 36 -4.01 9.45 12.31
CA LEU A 36 -5.24 9.99 11.72
C LEU A 36 -6.42 9.95 12.71
N ILE A 37 -6.60 8.85 13.45
CA ILE A 37 -7.66 8.76 14.46
C ILE A 37 -7.48 9.83 15.54
N VAL A 38 -6.27 10.01 16.04
CA VAL A 38 -5.97 10.99 17.10
C VAL A 38 -6.14 12.41 16.59
N THR A 39 -5.60 12.75 15.41
CA THR A 39 -5.71 14.10 14.85
C THR A 39 -7.16 14.45 14.54
N TRP A 40 -7.93 13.54 13.95
CA TRP A 40 -9.36 13.77 13.71
C TRP A 40 -10.15 13.93 15.00
N ALA A 41 -9.89 13.13 16.03
CA ALA A 41 -10.55 13.28 17.33
C ALA A 41 -10.27 14.66 17.95
N LEU A 42 -9.03 15.13 17.87
CA LEU A 42 -8.64 16.47 18.35
C LEU A 42 -9.28 17.59 17.54
N SER A 43 -9.27 17.48 16.21
CA SER A 43 -9.84 18.49 15.32
C SER A 43 -11.36 18.57 15.45
N VAL A 44 -12.08 17.45 15.50
CA VAL A 44 -13.54 17.41 15.70
C VAL A 44 -13.94 18.08 17.02
N LYS A 45 -13.17 17.86 18.11
CA LYS A 45 -13.44 18.47 19.41
C LYS A 45 -13.29 19.99 19.40
N ARG A 46 -12.33 20.54 18.64
CA ARG A 46 -12.04 21.98 18.61
C ARG A 46 -12.84 22.74 17.55
N GLU A 47 -13.04 22.14 16.39
CA GLU A 47 -13.65 22.76 15.20
C GLU A 47 -15.15 22.52 15.10
N GLN A 48 -15.73 21.77 16.05
CA GLN A 48 -17.18 21.52 16.17
C GLN A 48 -17.84 20.97 14.89
N GLY A 49 -17.06 20.31 14.03
CA GLY A 49 -17.58 19.69 12.80
C GLY A 49 -17.83 20.66 11.64
N GLY A 50 -17.38 21.92 11.73
CA GLY A 50 -17.55 22.92 10.66
C GLY A 50 -16.98 22.51 9.30
N VAL A 51 -16.15 21.47 9.25
CA VAL A 51 -15.50 20.96 8.04
C VAL A 51 -15.79 19.47 7.79
N LEU A 52 -17.00 19.01 8.10
CA LEU A 52 -17.43 17.60 7.94
C LEU A 52 -17.20 17.06 6.51
N ALA A 53 -17.41 17.89 5.49
CA ALA A 53 -17.19 17.50 4.09
C ALA A 53 -15.71 17.14 3.78
N ARG A 54 -14.75 17.80 4.44
CA ARG A 54 -13.31 17.48 4.29
C ARG A 54 -13.00 16.09 4.81
N TYR A 55 -13.60 15.73 5.96
CA TYR A 55 -13.41 14.41 6.55
C TYR A 55 -14.02 13.28 5.73
N ALA A 56 -14.97 13.55 4.81
CA ALA A 56 -15.57 12.49 4.01
C ALA A 56 -14.53 11.73 3.16
N ALA A 57 -13.67 12.45 2.43
CA ALA A 57 -12.60 11.81 1.65
C ALA A 57 -11.59 11.11 2.55
N GLY A 58 -11.23 11.72 3.68
CA GLY A 58 -10.34 11.15 4.68
C GLY A 58 -10.89 9.83 5.24
N ILE A 59 -12.15 9.80 5.69
CA ILE A 59 -12.83 8.63 6.27
C ILE A 59 -12.89 7.50 5.24
N ILE A 60 -13.29 7.79 4.00
CA ILE A 60 -13.32 6.76 2.95
C ILE A 60 -11.90 6.25 2.68
N GLY A 61 -10.91 7.15 2.59
CA GLY A 61 -9.49 6.79 2.46
C GLY A 61 -8.99 5.90 3.60
N PHE A 62 -9.40 6.18 4.84
CA PHE A 62 -9.05 5.38 6.02
C PHE A 62 -9.67 3.98 5.97
N VAL A 63 -10.91 3.86 5.54
CA VAL A 63 -11.55 2.54 5.33
C VAL A 63 -10.83 1.76 4.24
N LEU A 64 -10.50 2.39 3.12
CA LEU A 64 -9.72 1.75 2.04
C LEU A 64 -8.32 1.34 2.51
N LEU A 65 -7.65 2.16 3.32
CA LEU A 65 -6.35 1.84 3.91
C LEU A 65 -6.45 0.60 4.80
N ALA A 66 -7.46 0.53 5.67
CA ALA A 66 -7.68 -0.64 6.52
C ALA A 66 -7.89 -1.92 5.70
N ILE A 67 -8.69 -1.85 4.62
CA ILE A 67 -8.90 -2.98 3.70
C ILE A 67 -7.58 -3.34 3.00
N THR A 68 -6.81 -2.36 2.55
CA THR A 68 -5.52 -2.57 1.88
C THR A 68 -4.51 -3.23 2.81
N MET A 69 -4.46 -2.83 4.10
CA MET A 69 -3.63 -3.49 5.11
C MET A 69 -4.05 -4.94 5.34
N MET A 70 -5.35 -5.22 5.44
CA MET A 70 -5.85 -6.58 5.56
C MET A 70 -5.45 -7.44 4.35
N LEU A 71 -5.57 -6.91 3.13
CA LEU A 71 -5.10 -7.57 1.92
C LEU A 71 -3.59 -7.79 1.94
N SER A 72 -2.80 -6.81 2.39
CA SER A 72 -1.34 -6.94 2.54
C SER A 72 -0.96 -8.10 3.45
N ILE A 73 -1.69 -8.28 4.57
CA ILE A 73 -1.49 -9.41 5.50
C ILE A 73 -1.91 -10.73 4.85
N LEU A 74 -3.05 -10.77 4.16
CA LEU A 74 -3.53 -11.97 3.47
C LEU A 74 -2.56 -12.42 2.37
N VAL A 75 -1.99 -11.49 1.60
CA VAL A 75 -0.97 -11.77 0.57
C VAL A 75 0.31 -12.35 1.18
N GLN A 76 0.62 -12.07 2.45
CA GLN A 76 1.76 -12.68 3.15
C GLN A 76 1.45 -14.07 3.70
N ARG A 77 0.23 -14.29 4.19
CA ARG A 77 -0.16 -15.52 4.88
C ARG A 77 -0.64 -16.62 3.93
N LEU A 78 -1.27 -16.24 2.83
CA LEU A 78 -1.82 -17.17 1.86
C LEU A 78 -0.82 -17.45 0.74
N GLN A 79 -0.96 -18.61 0.10
CA GLN A 79 -0.25 -18.89 -1.14
C GLN A 79 -0.56 -17.80 -2.18
N PRO A 80 0.40 -17.45 -3.05
CA PRO A 80 0.22 -16.40 -4.04
C PRO A 80 -0.94 -16.76 -4.97
N ARG A 81 -2.09 -16.10 -4.76
CA ARG A 81 -3.23 -16.14 -5.67
C ARG A 81 -3.23 -14.84 -6.46
N LEU A 82 -3.21 -14.96 -7.77
CA LEU A 82 -3.17 -13.82 -8.69
C LEU A 82 -4.33 -12.83 -8.44
N SER A 83 -5.52 -13.34 -8.13
CA SER A 83 -6.70 -12.53 -7.81
C SER A 83 -6.50 -11.63 -6.58
N ILE A 84 -5.86 -12.13 -5.52
CA ILE A 84 -5.61 -11.35 -4.30
C ILE A 84 -4.56 -10.27 -4.57
N LEU A 85 -3.53 -10.57 -5.38
CA LEU A 85 -2.52 -9.60 -5.77
C LEU A 85 -3.12 -8.45 -6.59
N TYR A 86 -3.99 -8.75 -7.55
CA TYR A 86 -4.70 -7.71 -8.31
C TYR A 86 -5.65 -6.90 -7.43
N ALA A 87 -6.42 -7.56 -6.55
CA ALA A 87 -7.27 -6.86 -5.60
C ALA A 87 -6.46 -5.91 -4.71
N HIS A 88 -5.32 -6.37 -4.20
CA HIS A 88 -4.40 -5.54 -3.43
C HIS A 88 -3.92 -4.32 -4.22
N GLN A 89 -3.52 -4.49 -5.49
CA GLN A 89 -3.09 -3.36 -6.33
C GLN A 89 -4.20 -2.34 -6.57
N VAL A 90 -5.40 -2.80 -6.93
CA VAL A 90 -6.55 -1.92 -7.15
C VAL A 90 -6.85 -1.11 -5.89
N MET A 91 -6.88 -1.78 -4.74
CA MET A 91 -7.12 -1.12 -3.46
C MET A 91 -6.00 -0.16 -3.07
N ALA A 92 -4.74 -0.50 -3.32
CA ALA A 92 -3.60 0.40 -3.07
C ALA A 92 -3.67 1.67 -3.94
N VAL A 93 -4.05 1.54 -5.22
CA VAL A 93 -4.21 2.69 -6.12
C VAL A 93 -5.39 3.56 -5.69
N LEU A 94 -6.54 2.96 -5.36
CA LEU A 94 -7.70 3.72 -4.88
C LEU A 94 -7.40 4.44 -3.56
N THR A 95 -6.71 3.77 -2.63
CA THR A 95 -6.26 4.38 -1.37
C THR A 95 -5.32 5.54 -1.65
N LEU A 96 -4.33 5.37 -2.54
CA LEU A 96 -3.40 6.43 -2.93
C LEU A 96 -4.11 7.66 -3.50
N ILE A 97 -5.10 7.46 -4.38
CA ILE A 97 -5.87 8.56 -4.97
C ILE A 97 -6.64 9.32 -3.88
N LEU A 98 -7.39 8.62 -3.03
CA LEU A 98 -8.17 9.28 -1.98
C LEU A 98 -7.30 9.94 -0.92
N SER A 99 -6.21 9.30 -0.50
CA SER A 99 -5.25 9.90 0.43
C SER A 99 -4.59 11.14 -0.17
N SER A 100 -4.29 11.14 -1.48
CA SER A 100 -3.72 12.32 -2.15
C SER A 100 -4.72 13.48 -2.24
N LEU A 101 -6.01 13.18 -2.49
CA LEU A 101 -7.08 14.18 -2.48
C LEU A 101 -7.29 14.75 -1.07
N SER A 102 -7.34 13.87 -0.06
CA SER A 102 -7.46 14.25 1.35
C SER A 102 -6.29 15.14 1.78
N MET A 103 -5.08 14.75 1.41
CA MET A 103 -3.85 15.52 1.62
C MET A 103 -3.88 16.88 0.94
N GLY A 104 -4.32 16.96 -0.31
CA GLY A 104 -4.46 18.24 -1.00
C GLY A 104 -5.45 19.19 -0.31
N MET A 105 -6.57 18.67 0.19
CA MET A 105 -7.52 19.49 0.95
C MET A 105 -6.96 19.92 2.31
N ASN A 106 -6.20 19.05 2.97
CA ASN A 106 -5.58 19.34 4.26
C ASN A 106 -4.43 20.36 4.13
N ASP A 107 -3.66 20.30 3.05
CA ASP A 107 -2.55 21.20 2.76
C ASP A 107 -3.01 22.66 2.63
N VAL A 108 -4.20 22.91 2.08
CA VAL A 108 -4.79 24.25 2.05
C VAL A 108 -4.97 24.82 3.46
N VAL A 109 -5.37 23.99 4.43
CA VAL A 109 -5.52 24.43 5.83
C VAL A 109 -4.14 24.69 6.46
N VAL A 110 -3.15 23.85 6.15
CA VAL A 110 -1.77 24.04 6.61
C VAL A 110 -1.17 25.33 6.05
N ASP A 111 -1.38 25.65 4.77
CA ASP A 111 -0.93 26.91 4.16
C ASP A 111 -1.59 28.13 4.81
N LEU A 112 -2.90 28.08 5.09
CA LEU A 112 -3.59 29.15 5.82
C LEU A 112 -3.03 29.34 7.23
N CYS A 113 -2.72 28.24 7.93
CA CYS A 113 -2.07 28.26 9.23
C CYS A 113 -0.67 28.88 9.18
N ASN A 114 0.14 28.52 8.19
CA ASN A 114 1.48 29.07 8.01
C ASN A 114 1.46 30.57 7.67
N ARG A 115 0.42 31.03 6.97
CA ARG A 115 0.22 32.45 6.66
C ARG A 115 -0.44 33.25 7.79
N GLY A 116 -0.81 32.61 8.90
CA GLY A 116 -1.54 33.27 9.99
C GLY A 116 -2.95 33.71 9.60
N LYS A 117 -3.54 33.10 8.56
CA LYS A 117 -4.87 33.41 8.00
C LYS A 117 -5.89 32.31 8.30
N GLN A 118 -5.61 31.44 9.26
CA GLN A 118 -6.53 30.38 9.67
C GLN A 118 -7.81 30.96 10.30
N VAL A 119 -8.89 30.18 10.22
CA VAL A 119 -10.15 30.50 10.92
C VAL A 119 -9.96 30.31 12.42
N ASP A 120 -10.67 31.09 13.23
CA ASP A 120 -10.65 30.94 14.68
C ASP A 120 -10.98 29.49 15.09
N LYS A 121 -10.20 28.97 16.05
CA LYS A 121 -10.27 27.59 16.60
C LYS A 121 -9.64 26.48 15.74
N THR A 122 -9.18 26.75 14.51
CA THR A 122 -8.50 25.74 13.68
C THR A 122 -7.29 25.14 14.40
N GLN A 123 -7.16 23.80 14.38
CA GLN A 123 -6.05 23.09 15.00
C GLN A 123 -4.87 22.87 14.05
N CYS A 124 -4.09 23.92 13.81
CA CYS A 124 -2.95 23.88 12.88
C CYS A 124 -1.99 22.71 13.13
N GLY A 125 -1.64 22.43 14.40
CA GLY A 125 -0.77 21.29 14.73
C GLY A 125 -1.36 19.93 14.38
N SER A 126 -2.69 19.78 14.49
CA SER A 126 -3.41 18.56 14.11
C SER A 126 -3.39 18.36 12.59
N HIS A 127 -3.61 19.43 11.83
CA HIS A 127 -3.54 19.39 10.36
C HIS A 127 -2.14 19.07 9.85
N ILE A 128 -1.10 19.64 10.45
CA ILE A 128 0.28 19.29 10.07
C ILE A 128 0.56 17.80 10.32
N ALA A 129 0.13 17.27 11.47
CA ALA A 129 0.29 15.85 11.78
C ALA A 129 -0.54 14.94 10.85
N GLU A 130 -1.74 15.38 10.46
CA GLU A 130 -2.58 14.71 9.46
C GLU A 130 -1.87 14.63 8.10
N THR A 131 -1.27 15.74 7.62
CA THR A 131 -0.49 15.75 6.37
C THR A 131 0.69 14.78 6.45
N ILE A 132 1.41 14.75 7.57
CA ILE A 132 2.54 13.81 7.75
C ILE A 132 2.05 12.36 7.66
N ALA A 133 0.92 12.03 8.29
CA ALA A 133 0.34 10.69 8.22
C ALA A 133 -0.07 10.32 6.80
N GLU A 134 -0.69 11.24 6.05
CA GLU A 134 -1.09 11.02 4.66
C GLU A 134 0.11 10.87 3.72
N VAL A 135 1.19 11.61 3.95
CA VAL A 135 2.46 11.42 3.22
C VAL A 135 3.03 10.04 3.46
N ILE A 136 3.03 9.55 4.71
CA ILE A 136 3.46 8.18 5.02
C ILE A 136 2.61 7.19 4.24
N ILE A 137 1.28 7.31 4.29
CA ILE A 137 0.35 6.43 3.57
C ILE A 137 0.60 6.48 2.05
N ALA A 138 0.80 7.67 1.48
CA ALA A 138 1.05 7.79 0.05
C ALA A 138 2.34 7.05 -0.35
N LEU A 139 3.42 7.21 0.41
CA LEU A 139 4.68 6.52 0.16
C LEU A 139 4.54 5.00 0.33
N THR A 140 3.92 4.52 1.41
CA THR A 140 3.72 3.09 1.64
C THR A 140 2.84 2.46 0.56
N MET A 141 1.81 3.16 0.05
CA MET A 141 0.98 2.68 -1.05
C MET A 141 1.76 2.57 -2.37
N VAL A 142 2.64 3.52 -2.68
CA VAL A 142 3.53 3.44 -3.85
C VAL A 142 4.45 2.23 -3.75
N PHE A 143 5.07 2.02 -2.58
CA PHE A 143 5.90 0.84 -2.34
C PHE A 143 5.09 -0.47 -2.39
N GLY A 144 3.89 -0.47 -1.82
CA GLY A 144 2.96 -1.60 -1.82
C GLY A 144 2.57 -2.00 -3.24
N PHE A 145 2.22 -1.02 -4.09
CA PHE A 145 1.92 -1.24 -5.50
C PHE A 145 3.13 -1.83 -6.24
N GLY A 146 4.31 -1.23 -6.09
CA GLY A 146 5.54 -1.71 -6.74
C GLY A 146 5.94 -3.12 -6.31
N SER A 147 5.82 -3.43 -5.02
CA SER A 147 6.07 -4.77 -4.47
C SER A 147 5.09 -5.80 -5.03
N SER A 148 3.79 -5.49 -5.05
CA SER A 148 2.77 -6.37 -5.62
C SER A 148 2.95 -6.58 -7.12
N GLN A 149 3.35 -5.55 -7.87
CA GLN A 149 3.66 -5.68 -9.30
C GLN A 149 4.80 -6.67 -9.54
N GLN A 150 5.87 -6.58 -8.75
CA GLN A 150 7.00 -7.53 -8.88
C GLN A 150 6.58 -8.97 -8.55
N ARG A 151 5.70 -9.15 -7.56
CA ARG A 151 5.17 -10.48 -7.20
C ARG A 151 4.30 -11.07 -8.31
N ILE A 152 3.46 -10.24 -8.95
CA ILE A 152 2.63 -10.65 -10.08
C ILE A 152 3.51 -11.10 -11.25
N VAL A 153 4.51 -10.30 -11.63
CA VAL A 153 5.44 -10.65 -12.72
C VAL A 153 6.16 -11.96 -12.40
N THR A 154 6.70 -12.10 -11.19
CA THR A 154 7.38 -13.34 -10.77
C THR A 154 6.45 -14.56 -10.80
N PHE A 155 5.17 -14.38 -10.43
CA PHE A 155 4.18 -15.44 -10.45
C PHE A 155 3.84 -15.89 -11.88
N ILE A 156 3.67 -14.93 -12.80
CA ILE A 156 3.40 -15.19 -14.22
C ILE A 156 4.59 -15.88 -14.87
N ASP A 157 5.81 -15.37 -14.66
CA ASP A 157 7.04 -15.96 -15.20
C ASP A 157 7.21 -17.42 -14.77
N LYS A 158 6.94 -17.70 -13.49
CA LYS A 158 6.95 -19.07 -12.96
C LYS A 158 5.88 -19.95 -13.61
N GLY A 159 4.65 -19.43 -13.76
CA GLY A 159 3.56 -20.15 -14.42
C GLY A 159 3.86 -20.50 -15.87
N ILE A 160 4.45 -19.58 -16.64
CA ILE A 160 4.87 -19.82 -18.02
C ILE A 160 5.96 -20.90 -18.07
N LEU A 161 6.97 -20.80 -17.21
CA LEU A 161 8.07 -21.76 -17.15
C LEU A 161 7.59 -23.17 -16.79
N ASP A 162 6.71 -23.28 -15.79
CA ASP A 162 6.11 -24.56 -15.38
C ASP A 162 5.22 -25.13 -16.48
N GLY A 163 4.50 -24.28 -17.23
CA GLY A 163 3.73 -24.67 -18.41
C GLY A 163 4.59 -25.22 -19.55
N ILE A 164 5.74 -24.59 -19.83
CA ILE A 164 6.70 -25.09 -20.83
C ILE A 164 7.30 -26.43 -20.38
N LYS A 165 7.71 -26.57 -19.12
CA LYS A 165 8.24 -27.83 -18.58
C LYS A 165 7.21 -28.95 -18.58
N GLY A 166 5.96 -28.64 -18.24
CA GLY A 166 4.84 -29.58 -18.33
C GLY A 166 4.65 -30.06 -19.77
N ARG A 167 4.72 -29.15 -20.75
CA ARG A 167 4.67 -29.51 -22.18
C ARG A 167 5.90 -30.28 -22.67
N SER A 168 7.11 -29.94 -22.22
CA SER A 168 8.32 -30.67 -22.61
C SER A 168 8.38 -32.07 -22.01
N ASN A 169 7.75 -32.28 -20.84
CA ASN A 169 7.68 -33.61 -20.21
C ASN A 169 6.48 -34.42 -20.72
N ALA A 170 5.38 -33.78 -21.13
CA ALA A 170 4.20 -34.45 -21.69
C ALA A 170 4.34 -34.75 -23.20
N GLY A 171 5.04 -33.89 -23.94
CA GLY A 171 5.42 -34.13 -25.33
C GLY A 171 6.80 -34.75 -25.36
N GLY A 172 6.85 -36.08 -25.31
CA GLY A 172 8.06 -36.87 -25.22
C GLY A 172 9.23 -36.25 -25.99
N LEU A 173 10.31 -35.98 -25.27
CA LEU A 173 11.65 -36.21 -25.78
C LEU A 173 11.72 -37.70 -26.13
N THR A 174 11.12 -38.04 -27.28
CA THR A 174 11.48 -39.20 -28.08
C THR A 174 12.98 -39.18 -28.15
N GLN A 175 13.59 -40.12 -27.43
CA GLN A 175 14.93 -40.64 -27.67
C GLN A 175 15.16 -40.64 -29.19
N LEU A 176 15.91 -39.66 -29.67
CA LEU A 176 16.63 -39.82 -30.92
C LEU A 176 17.86 -40.67 -30.58
N PRO A 177 18.18 -41.67 -31.42
CA PRO A 177 19.18 -42.69 -31.14
C PRO A 177 20.57 -42.13 -30.85
#